data_AF-A0A9E2KCD8-F1
#
_entry.id   AF-A0A9E2KCD8-F1
#
_cell.length_a   1.000
_cell.length_b   1.000
_cell.length_c   1.000
_cell.angle_alpha   90.00
_cell.angle_beta   90.00
_cell.angle_gamma   90.00
#
_symmetry.space_group_name_H-M   'P 1'
#
loop_
_entity.id
_entity.type
_entity.pdbx_description
1 polymer ?
#
loop_
_entity_poly.entity_id
_entity_poly.type
_entity_poly.pdbx_seq_one_letter_code
_entity_poly.pdbx_strand_id
1 'polypeptide(L)'
;MEEAQLIKAIEANPLSLKLIKNPTDQMKLLAVKKNGLVLEYIKSPTREMEEAAIEQNPRAIKFVENPTESMMIKAVKDGWSILQYIKNPTDEVIKLALSQSGWAIQYVKHPSETLQLLAVRKNYDAIKYIEAPYESVQEEAVHISYEALRYIQSPSLHVELMGVKSNEAAAHFIKHLDQNKILQLLKVNILVIKYFVKEISKEELEDVLKDVLSKEDVEEKYVRDFINCSTIEHHTMLMDKMVFIDQYGSKKAKRIAVDEKLKMI
;
A
#
# COMPACT_ATOMS: atom_id res chain seq x y z
N MET A 1 35.91 22.18 39.76
CA MET A 1 35.12 23.14 38.96
C MET A 1 33.95 23.55 39.81
N GLU A 2 33.71 24.84 39.93
CA GLU A 2 32.48 25.32 40.57
C GLU A 2 31.28 24.85 39.75
N GLU A 3 30.20 24.46 40.41
CA GLU A 3 28.96 23.99 39.75
C GLU A 3 28.46 24.95 38.66
N ALA A 4 28.61 26.26 38.88
CA ALA A 4 28.29 27.29 37.89
C ALA A 4 29.10 27.16 36.58
N GLN A 5 30.36 26.74 36.64
CA GLN A 5 31.18 26.50 35.45
C GLN A 5 30.70 25.26 34.68
N LEU A 6 30.31 24.21 35.40
CA LEU A 6 29.74 22.99 34.80
C LEU A 6 28.39 23.27 34.13
N ILE A 7 27.53 24.07 34.76
CA ILE A 7 26.26 24.51 34.19
C ILE A 7 26.50 25.30 32.90
N LYS A 8 27.40 26.30 32.91
CA LYS A 8 27.78 27.06 31.70
C LYS A 8 28.32 26.15 30.59
N ALA A 9 29.10 25.13 30.94
CA ALA A 9 29.61 24.17 29.97
C ALA A 9 28.48 23.33 29.33
N ILE A 10 27.50 22.89 30.11
CA ILE A 10 26.30 22.20 29.61
C ILE A 10 25.44 23.13 28.75
N GLU A 11 25.30 24.39 29.15
CA GLU A 11 24.57 25.39 28.37
C GLU A 11 25.18 25.61 26.98
N ALA A 12 26.50 25.65 26.89
CA ALA A 12 27.22 25.78 25.63
C ALA A 12 27.19 24.49 24.80
N ASN A 13 27.36 23.34 25.45
CA ASN A 13 27.33 22.02 24.82
C ASN A 13 26.71 20.97 25.75
N PRO A 14 25.46 20.52 25.50
CA PRO A 14 24.76 19.55 26.34
C PRO A 14 25.48 18.19 26.45
N LEU A 15 26.29 17.81 25.44
CA LEU A 15 27.05 16.56 25.47
C LEU A 15 28.19 16.58 26.48
N SER A 16 28.59 17.75 27.00
CA SER A 16 29.58 17.88 28.07
C SER A 16 29.16 17.13 29.34
N LEU A 17 27.85 16.86 29.52
CA LEU A 17 27.32 16.05 30.62
C LEU A 17 28.04 14.70 30.74
N LYS A 18 28.45 14.08 29.62
CA LYS A 18 29.19 12.81 29.59
C LYS A 18 30.52 12.84 30.33
N LEU A 19 31.13 14.03 30.43
CA LEU A 19 32.45 14.23 31.03
C LEU A 19 32.37 14.54 32.52
N ILE A 20 31.17 14.81 33.03
CA ILE A 20 30.94 15.18 34.43
C ILE A 20 30.81 13.91 35.25
N LYS A 21 31.68 13.75 36.26
CA LYS A 21 31.54 12.67 37.24
C LYS A 21 30.37 13.00 38.18
N ASN A 22 29.36 12.12 38.22
CA ASN A 22 28.17 12.25 39.06
C ASN A 22 27.41 13.59 38.85
N PRO A 23 26.86 13.87 37.65
CA PRO A 23 26.11 15.09 37.42
C PRO A 23 24.85 15.15 38.29
N THR A 24 24.50 16.35 38.76
CA THR A 24 23.26 16.58 39.52
C THR A 24 22.03 16.43 38.62
N ASP A 25 20.85 16.22 39.20
CA ASP A 25 19.62 16.12 38.41
C ASP A 25 19.28 17.43 37.69
N GLN A 26 19.64 18.58 38.26
CA GLN A 26 19.55 19.87 37.58
C GLN A 26 20.41 19.92 36.31
N MET A 27 21.66 19.43 36.38
CA MET A 27 22.56 19.35 35.22
C MET A 27 22.01 18.42 34.13
N LYS A 28 21.52 17.23 34.53
CA LYS A 28 20.91 16.27 33.62
C LYS A 28 19.68 16.86 32.93
N LEU A 29 18.78 17.47 33.70
CA LEU A 29 17.54 18.07 33.20
C LEU A 29 17.82 19.24 32.24
N LEU A 30 18.79 20.09 32.57
CA LEU A 30 19.24 21.17 31.70
C LEU A 30 19.78 20.62 30.36
N ALA A 31 20.58 19.56 30.42
CA ALA A 31 21.17 18.96 29.23
C ALA A 31 20.10 18.35 28.30
N VAL A 32 19.12 17.62 28.85
CA VAL A 32 18.03 17.04 28.03
C VAL A 32 17.11 18.10 27.44
N LYS A 33 16.83 19.20 28.17
CA LYS A 33 16.04 20.33 27.66
C LYS A 33 16.72 21.05 26.49
N LYS A 34 18.06 21.01 26.41
CA LYS A 34 18.81 21.56 25.26
C LYS A 34 19.03 20.55 24.13
N ASN A 35 19.15 19.26 24.45
CA ASN A 35 19.27 18.18 23.48
C ASN A 35 18.72 16.88 24.08
N GLY A 36 17.51 16.48 23.68
CA GLY A 36 16.81 15.31 24.20
C GLY A 36 17.56 14.00 23.96
N LEU A 37 18.44 13.93 22.95
CA LEU A 37 19.26 12.74 22.72
C LEU A 37 20.33 12.54 23.79
N VAL A 38 20.60 13.53 24.65
CA VAL A 38 21.49 13.37 25.80
C VAL A 38 20.94 12.34 26.80
N LEU A 39 19.64 12.03 26.74
CA LEU A 39 19.01 10.99 27.55
C LEU A 39 19.76 9.65 27.48
N GLU A 40 20.36 9.32 26.33
CA GLU A 40 21.22 8.15 26.14
C GLU A 40 22.32 7.98 27.19
N TYR A 41 22.84 9.08 27.73
CA TYR A 41 23.99 9.10 28.64
C TYR A 41 23.58 9.24 30.10
N ILE A 42 22.28 9.35 30.39
CA ILE A 42 21.77 9.47 31.74
C ILE A 42 21.41 8.06 32.24
N LYS A 43 22.11 7.61 33.27
CA LYS A 43 21.75 6.39 33.99
C LYS A 43 20.53 6.67 34.87
N SER A 44 19.51 5.82 34.78
CA SER A 44 18.27 5.89 35.56
C SER A 44 17.61 7.29 35.49
N PRO A 45 17.22 7.76 34.30
CA PRO A 45 16.56 9.06 34.16
C PRO A 45 15.24 9.09 34.93
N THR A 46 14.86 10.27 35.43
CA THR A 46 13.53 10.46 36.03
C THR A 46 12.48 10.59 34.92
N ARG A 47 11.20 10.34 35.23
CA ARG A 47 10.10 10.55 34.26
C ARG A 47 10.10 11.97 33.68
N GLU A 48 10.39 12.97 34.50
CA GLU A 48 10.51 14.37 34.03
C GLU A 48 11.62 14.53 32.98
N MET A 49 12.78 13.89 33.16
CA MET A 49 13.87 13.95 32.18
C MET A 49 13.49 13.25 30.88
N GLU A 50 12.79 12.12 30.94
CA GLU A 50 12.32 11.40 29.77
C GLU A 50 11.27 12.20 28.98
N GLU A 51 10.30 12.80 29.66
CA GLU A 51 9.27 13.64 29.05
C GLU A 51 9.87 14.90 28.41
N ALA A 52 10.79 15.58 29.12
CA ALA A 52 11.50 16.73 28.60
C ALA A 52 12.37 16.37 27.39
N ALA A 53 12.99 15.19 27.38
CA ALA A 53 13.78 14.70 26.26
C ALA A 53 12.91 14.43 25.02
N ILE A 54 11.74 13.79 25.18
CA ILE A 54 10.79 13.55 24.08
C ILE A 54 10.22 14.86 23.54
N GLU A 55 9.90 15.80 24.41
CA GLU A 55 9.40 17.12 24.01
C GLU A 55 10.44 17.92 23.22
N GLN A 56 11.72 17.78 23.56
CA GLN A 56 12.80 18.42 22.82
C GLN A 56 13.11 17.69 21.50
N ASN A 57 13.09 16.35 21.53
CA ASN A 57 13.34 15.50 20.36
C ASN A 57 12.58 14.17 20.48
N PRO A 58 11.54 13.94 19.66
CA PRO A 58 10.74 12.71 19.70
C PRO A 58 11.54 11.41 19.55
N ARG A 59 12.69 11.44 18.85
CA ARG A 59 13.56 10.27 18.70
C ARG A 59 14.21 9.85 20.03
N ALA A 60 14.20 10.70 21.05
CA ALA A 60 14.67 10.35 22.39
C ALA A 60 13.87 9.20 23.01
N ILE A 61 12.65 8.93 22.53
CA ILE A 61 11.84 7.79 22.98
C ILE A 61 12.58 6.45 22.86
N LYS A 62 13.54 6.32 21.94
CA LYS A 62 14.39 5.12 21.81
C LYS A 62 15.22 4.81 23.05
N PHE A 63 15.45 5.81 23.91
CA PHE A 63 16.24 5.72 25.13
C PHE A 63 15.37 5.62 26.39
N VAL A 64 14.04 5.66 26.25
CA VAL A 64 13.11 5.51 27.38
C VAL A 64 12.83 4.02 27.59
N GLU A 65 13.05 3.55 28.81
CA GLU A 65 12.65 2.21 29.21
C GLU A 65 11.17 2.22 29.57
N ASN A 66 10.37 1.38 28.88
CA ASN A 66 8.92 1.28 29.09
C ASN A 66 8.19 2.64 29.04
N PRO A 67 8.17 3.32 27.86
CA PRO A 67 7.46 4.58 27.70
C PRO A 67 5.96 4.40 27.96
N THR A 68 5.31 5.40 28.56
CA THR A 68 3.86 5.40 28.71
C THR A 68 3.18 5.62 27.35
N GLU A 69 1.91 5.24 27.23
CA GLU A 69 1.15 5.50 25.99
C GLU A 69 1.10 6.99 25.64
N SER A 70 0.97 7.88 26.62
CA SER A 70 1.02 9.33 26.42
C SER A 70 2.35 9.78 25.80
N MET A 71 3.48 9.24 26.29
CA MET A 71 4.80 9.53 25.73
C MET A 71 4.94 9.02 24.29
N MET A 72 4.44 7.80 24.02
CA MET A 72 4.42 7.22 22.67
C MET A 72 3.59 8.06 21.70
N ILE A 73 2.37 8.46 22.11
CA ILE A 73 1.48 9.31 21.33
C ILE A 73 2.14 10.67 21.06
N LYS A 74 2.72 11.32 22.09
CA LYS A 74 3.41 12.61 21.93
C LYS A 74 4.55 12.49 20.92
N ALA A 75 5.36 11.42 21.00
CA ALA A 75 6.46 11.21 20.07
C ALA A 75 5.98 10.95 18.62
N VAL A 76 4.92 10.17 18.43
CA VAL A 76 4.38 9.85 17.09
C VAL A 76 3.63 11.02 16.46
N LYS A 77 3.07 11.95 17.24
CA LYS A 77 2.41 13.17 16.71
C LYS A 77 3.35 14.01 15.84
N ASP A 78 4.65 13.99 16.11
CA ASP A 78 5.65 14.74 15.34
C ASP A 78 6.08 14.03 14.05
N GLY A 79 5.76 12.73 13.92
CA GLY A 79 5.95 12.01 12.66
C GLY A 79 5.79 10.50 12.79
N TRP A 80 5.07 9.90 11.85
CA TRP A 80 4.82 8.45 11.78
C TRP A 80 6.10 7.60 11.83
N SER A 81 7.21 8.09 11.27
CA SER A 81 8.48 7.35 11.25
C SER A 81 9.10 7.15 12.63
N ILE A 82 8.64 7.88 13.65
CA ILE A 82 9.06 7.70 15.04
C ILE A 82 8.62 6.33 15.59
N LEU A 83 7.57 5.72 15.02
CA LEU A 83 7.11 4.38 15.39
C LEU A 83 8.24 3.34 15.39
N GLN A 84 9.23 3.48 14.51
CA GLN A 84 10.40 2.59 14.43
C GLN A 84 11.22 2.50 15.74
N TYR A 85 11.14 3.54 16.59
CA TYR A 85 11.90 3.65 17.83
C TYR A 85 11.14 3.14 19.05
N ILE A 86 9.85 2.80 18.90
CA ILE A 86 8.97 2.42 19.99
C ILE A 86 8.96 0.90 20.11
N LYS A 87 9.39 0.40 21.28
CA LYS A 87 9.30 -1.03 21.60
C LYS A 87 7.87 -1.32 22.08
N ASN A 88 7.17 -2.22 21.38
CA ASN A 88 5.80 -2.66 21.70
C ASN A 88 4.76 -1.51 21.74
N PRO A 89 4.55 -0.79 20.63
CA PRO A 89 3.51 0.24 20.57
C PRO A 89 2.12 -0.36 20.78
N THR A 90 1.22 0.40 21.41
CA THR A 90 -0.20 0.03 21.49
C THR A 90 -0.90 0.24 20.14
N ASP A 91 -2.05 -0.40 19.95
CA ASP A 91 -2.86 -0.23 18.74
C ASP A 91 -3.20 1.24 18.46
N GLU A 92 -3.44 2.06 19.50
CA GLU A 92 -3.74 3.48 19.33
C GLU A 92 -2.53 4.27 18.82
N VAL A 93 -1.32 3.95 19.31
CA VAL A 93 -0.07 4.53 18.80
C VAL A 93 0.16 4.14 17.33
N ILE A 94 -0.09 2.88 16.99
CA ILE A 94 0.03 2.38 15.61
C ILE A 94 -0.98 3.07 14.69
N LYS A 95 -2.27 3.12 15.07
CA LYS A 95 -3.32 3.78 14.30
C LYS A 95 -3.01 5.26 14.07
N LEU A 96 -2.47 5.95 15.07
CA LEU A 96 -2.02 7.32 14.92
C LEU A 96 -0.92 7.45 13.85
N ALA A 97 0.08 6.57 13.86
CA ALA A 97 1.12 6.57 12.82
C ALA A 97 0.55 6.25 11.42
N LEU A 98 -0.35 5.26 11.32
CA LEU A 98 -1.00 4.88 10.05
C LEU A 98 -1.89 5.99 9.49
N SER A 99 -2.56 6.77 10.35
CA SER A 99 -3.37 7.92 9.92
C SER A 99 -2.54 9.01 9.24
N GLN A 100 -1.26 9.12 9.61
CA GLN A 100 -0.31 10.04 9.00
C GLN A 100 0.27 9.44 7.69
N SER A 101 0.68 8.17 7.69
CA SER A 101 1.15 7.45 6.50
C SER A 101 0.96 5.94 6.65
N GLY A 102 0.42 5.31 5.61
CA GLY A 102 0.25 3.85 5.55
C GLY A 102 1.57 3.09 5.57
N TRP A 103 2.68 3.73 5.15
CA TRP A 103 4.01 3.14 5.22
C TRP A 103 4.51 2.90 6.65
N ALA A 104 3.86 3.47 7.67
CA ALA A 104 4.20 3.17 9.06
C ALA A 104 4.01 1.69 9.42
N ILE A 105 3.19 0.94 8.65
CA ILE A 105 2.99 -0.50 8.82
C ILE A 105 4.30 -1.30 8.80
N GLN A 106 5.33 -0.80 8.12
CA GLN A 106 6.66 -1.44 8.05
C GLN A 106 7.34 -1.61 9.42
N TYR A 107 6.89 -0.86 10.44
CA TYR A 107 7.41 -0.94 11.81
C TYR A 107 6.50 -1.74 12.75
N VAL A 108 5.40 -2.30 12.25
CA VAL A 108 4.42 -3.07 13.04
C VAL A 108 4.68 -4.56 12.86
N LYS A 109 4.94 -5.26 13.96
CA LYS A 109 5.09 -6.73 13.94
C LYS A 109 3.73 -7.40 13.94
N HIS A 110 3.51 -8.33 13.02
CA HIS A 110 2.27 -9.12 12.90
C HIS A 110 1.00 -8.25 12.94
N PRO A 111 0.84 -7.26 12.03
CA PRO A 111 -0.31 -6.37 12.06
C PRO A 111 -1.61 -7.13 11.83
N SER A 112 -2.64 -6.80 12.63
CA SER A 112 -4.00 -7.31 12.43
C SER A 112 -4.56 -6.86 11.08
N GLU A 113 -5.57 -7.57 10.57
CA GLU A 113 -6.25 -7.22 9.31
C GLU A 113 -6.73 -5.76 9.31
N THR A 114 -7.27 -5.28 10.43
CA THR A 114 -7.70 -3.88 10.58
C THR A 114 -6.55 -2.89 10.38
N LEU A 115 -5.37 -3.15 10.94
CA LEU A 115 -4.19 -2.29 10.78
C LEU A 115 -3.66 -2.31 9.35
N GLN A 116 -3.68 -3.49 8.71
CA GLN A 116 -3.30 -3.64 7.31
C GLN A 116 -4.24 -2.86 6.38
N LEU A 117 -5.57 -2.95 6.60
CA LEU A 117 -6.57 -2.18 5.85
C LEU A 117 -6.38 -0.67 6.02
N LEU A 118 -6.12 -0.19 7.24
CA LEU A 118 -5.79 1.21 7.49
C LEU A 118 -4.55 1.66 6.71
N ALA A 119 -3.53 0.80 6.64
CA ALA A 119 -2.30 1.09 5.91
C ALA A 119 -2.56 1.26 4.41
N VAL A 120 -3.21 0.28 3.76
CA VAL A 120 -3.43 0.30 2.30
C VAL A 120 -4.44 1.36 1.87
N ARG A 121 -5.44 1.68 2.70
CA ARG A 121 -6.37 2.81 2.44
C ARG A 121 -5.67 4.16 2.46
N LYS A 122 -4.62 4.30 3.28
CA LYS A 122 -3.82 5.53 3.34
C LYS A 122 -2.80 5.59 2.19
N ASN A 123 -2.13 4.48 1.91
CA ASN A 123 -1.15 4.33 0.84
C ASN A 123 -1.28 2.92 0.28
N TYR A 124 -1.90 2.74 -0.90
CA TYR A 124 -2.14 1.41 -1.47
C TYR A 124 -0.85 0.58 -1.58
N ASP A 125 0.28 1.25 -1.87
CA ASP A 125 1.59 0.63 -2.04
C ASP A 125 2.24 0.24 -0.70
N ALA A 126 1.64 0.58 0.45
CA ALA A 126 2.06 0.09 1.77
C ALA A 126 1.94 -1.43 1.88
N ILE A 127 1.13 -2.07 1.04
CA ILE A 127 1.03 -3.53 0.94
C ILE A 127 2.40 -4.19 0.69
N LYS A 128 3.36 -3.49 0.08
CA LYS A 128 4.74 -3.97 -0.13
C LYS A 128 5.50 -4.26 1.17
N TYR A 129 5.05 -3.70 2.29
CA TYR A 129 5.64 -3.88 3.62
C TYR A 129 4.87 -4.90 4.47
N ILE A 130 3.87 -5.57 3.91
CA ILE A 130 3.06 -6.58 4.58
C ILE A 130 3.47 -7.96 4.04
N GLU A 131 4.08 -8.79 4.89
CA GLU A 131 4.63 -10.09 4.47
C GLU A 131 3.56 -11.07 3.97
N ALA A 132 2.42 -11.13 4.66
CA ALA A 132 1.29 -11.99 4.32
C ALA A 132 -0.02 -11.19 4.44
N PRO A 133 -0.39 -10.38 3.42
CA PRO A 133 -1.60 -9.58 3.47
C PRO A 133 -2.85 -10.47 3.38
N TYR A 134 -3.85 -10.17 4.20
CA TYR A 134 -5.17 -10.80 4.09
C TYR A 134 -5.76 -10.56 2.69
N GLU A 135 -6.60 -11.47 2.20
CA GLU A 135 -7.22 -11.32 0.87
C GLU A 135 -7.98 -9.99 0.75
N SER A 136 -8.75 -9.60 1.79
CA SER A 136 -9.44 -8.30 1.86
C SER A 136 -8.49 -7.10 1.71
N VAL A 137 -7.25 -7.20 2.21
CA VAL A 137 -6.23 -6.16 2.12
C VAL A 137 -5.66 -6.09 0.71
N GLN A 138 -5.49 -7.25 0.07
CA GLN A 138 -5.07 -7.33 -1.33
C GLN A 138 -6.14 -6.72 -2.25
N GLU A 139 -7.41 -7.09 -2.06
CA GLU A 139 -8.55 -6.54 -2.79
C GLU A 139 -8.64 -5.03 -2.64
N GLU A 140 -8.57 -4.51 -1.41
CA GLU A 140 -8.62 -3.07 -1.13
C GLU A 140 -7.46 -2.32 -1.82
N ALA A 141 -6.23 -2.83 -1.73
CA ALA A 141 -5.08 -2.20 -2.37
C ALA A 141 -5.21 -2.15 -3.90
N VAL A 142 -5.67 -3.26 -4.51
CA VAL A 142 -5.88 -3.36 -5.96
C VAL A 142 -7.07 -2.53 -6.44
N HIS A 143 -8.12 -2.44 -5.63
CA HIS A 143 -9.26 -1.56 -5.90
C HIS A 143 -8.84 -0.09 -5.93
N ILE A 144 -7.95 0.33 -5.02
CA ILE A 144 -7.40 1.70 -5.02
C ILE A 144 -6.47 1.92 -6.22
N SER A 145 -5.60 0.95 -6.53
CA SER A 145 -4.73 0.98 -7.71
C SER A 145 -4.35 -0.42 -8.16
N TYR A 146 -4.60 -0.75 -9.44
CA TYR A 146 -4.19 -2.03 -10.02
C TYR A 146 -2.66 -2.26 -9.93
N GLU A 147 -1.87 -1.18 -9.83
CA GLU A 147 -0.41 -1.27 -9.67
C GLU A 147 -0.01 -1.96 -8.35
N ALA A 148 -0.91 -2.04 -7.37
CA ALA A 148 -0.70 -2.78 -6.13
C ALA A 148 -0.33 -4.25 -6.37
N LEU A 149 -0.85 -4.86 -7.46
CA LEU A 149 -0.52 -6.24 -7.84
C LEU A 149 0.98 -6.48 -7.98
N ARG A 150 1.76 -5.46 -8.38
CA ARG A 150 3.23 -5.56 -8.47
C ARG A 150 3.88 -5.96 -7.15
N TYR A 151 3.28 -5.59 -6.02
CA TYR A 151 3.85 -5.77 -4.69
C TYR A 151 3.35 -7.03 -3.96
N ILE A 152 2.29 -7.68 -4.47
CA ILE A 152 1.69 -8.85 -3.83
C ILE A 152 2.45 -10.09 -4.29
N GLN A 153 3.03 -10.85 -3.36
CA GLN A 153 3.84 -12.02 -3.71
C GLN A 153 3.00 -13.20 -4.23
N SER A 154 1.81 -13.40 -3.66
CA SER A 154 0.91 -14.50 -3.99
C SER A 154 -0.54 -14.01 -4.00
N PRO A 155 -0.93 -13.20 -5.01
CA PRO A 155 -2.31 -12.74 -5.13
C PRO A 155 -3.25 -13.91 -5.39
N SER A 156 -4.47 -13.85 -4.86
CA SER A 156 -5.51 -14.81 -5.27
C SER A 156 -5.90 -14.53 -6.72
N LEU A 157 -6.44 -15.55 -7.41
CA LEU A 157 -6.95 -15.38 -8.76
C LEU A 157 -8.02 -14.29 -8.83
N HIS A 158 -8.83 -14.14 -7.78
CA HIS A 158 -9.82 -13.08 -7.68
C HIS A 158 -9.16 -11.69 -7.73
N VAL A 159 -8.11 -11.47 -6.94
CA VAL A 159 -7.34 -10.22 -6.90
C VAL A 159 -6.65 -9.92 -8.23
N GLU A 160 -6.08 -10.94 -8.88
CA GLU A 160 -5.50 -10.82 -10.24
C GLU A 160 -6.55 -10.34 -11.26
N LEU A 161 -7.72 -10.98 -11.26
CA LEU A 161 -8.82 -10.63 -12.14
C LEU A 161 -9.36 -9.22 -11.86
N MET A 162 -9.44 -8.81 -10.59
CA MET A 162 -9.83 -7.44 -10.22
C MET A 162 -8.89 -6.39 -10.81
N GLY A 163 -7.57 -6.60 -10.69
CA GLY A 163 -6.59 -5.67 -11.23
C GLY A 163 -6.68 -5.57 -12.75
N VAL A 164 -6.79 -6.71 -13.43
CA VAL A 164 -6.94 -6.76 -14.90
C VAL A 164 -8.25 -6.15 -15.39
N LYS A 165 -9.34 -6.38 -14.67
CA LYS A 165 -10.64 -5.75 -14.95
C LYS A 165 -10.55 -4.23 -14.89
N SER A 166 -9.81 -3.69 -13.91
CA SER A 166 -9.58 -2.25 -13.77
C SER A 166 -8.68 -1.70 -14.88
N ASN A 167 -7.57 -2.37 -15.19
CA ASN A 167 -6.64 -1.98 -16.24
C ASN A 167 -5.91 -3.19 -16.83
N GLU A 168 -5.88 -3.31 -18.15
CA GLU A 168 -5.25 -4.45 -18.82
C GLU A 168 -3.74 -4.55 -18.57
N ALA A 169 -3.06 -3.43 -18.27
CA ALA A 169 -1.64 -3.41 -17.95
C ALA A 169 -1.31 -4.18 -16.66
N ALA A 170 -2.29 -4.43 -15.78
CA ALA A 170 -2.14 -5.30 -14.62
C ALA A 170 -1.69 -6.72 -14.99
N ALA A 171 -1.99 -7.17 -16.22
CA ALA A 171 -1.55 -8.48 -16.72
C ALA A 171 -0.02 -8.64 -16.68
N HIS A 172 0.75 -7.55 -16.76
CA HIS A 172 2.22 -7.58 -16.63
C HIS A 172 2.73 -8.00 -15.24
N PHE A 173 1.88 -7.91 -14.21
CA PHE A 173 2.26 -8.26 -12.83
C PHE A 173 1.84 -9.68 -12.45
N ILE A 174 1.05 -10.35 -13.29
CA ILE A 174 0.57 -11.71 -13.03
C ILE A 174 1.70 -12.71 -13.30
N LYS A 175 2.00 -13.53 -12.30
CA LYS A 175 2.99 -14.60 -12.39
C LYS A 175 2.32 -15.94 -12.68
N HIS A 176 3.09 -16.88 -13.20
CA HIS A 176 2.64 -18.25 -13.50
C HIS A 176 1.37 -18.28 -14.34
N LEU A 177 1.43 -17.63 -15.52
CA LEU A 177 0.35 -17.68 -16.49
C LEU A 177 0.30 -19.08 -17.13
N ASP A 178 -0.86 -19.71 -16.99
CA ASP A 178 -1.25 -20.86 -17.80
C ASP A 178 -2.41 -20.47 -18.73
N GLN A 179 -2.74 -21.37 -19.64
CA GLN A 179 -3.78 -21.13 -20.63
C GLN A 179 -5.14 -20.84 -19.98
N ASN A 180 -5.52 -21.59 -18.93
CA ASN A 180 -6.79 -21.39 -18.24
C ASN A 180 -6.87 -19.99 -17.63
N LYS A 181 -5.80 -19.55 -16.96
CA LYS A 181 -5.70 -18.22 -16.37
C LYS A 181 -5.82 -17.14 -17.45
N ILE A 182 -5.12 -17.27 -18.59
CA ILE A 182 -5.22 -16.33 -19.72
C ILE A 182 -6.68 -16.19 -20.20
N LEU A 183 -7.40 -17.30 -20.36
CA LEU A 183 -8.81 -17.27 -20.76
C LEU A 183 -9.67 -16.54 -19.72
N GLN A 184 -9.41 -16.71 -18.42
CA GLN A 184 -10.11 -15.96 -17.38
C GLN A 184 -9.79 -14.45 -17.42
N LEU A 185 -8.54 -14.07 -17.70
CA LEU A 185 -8.16 -12.66 -17.86
C LEU A 185 -8.91 -12.01 -19.04
N LEU A 186 -8.98 -12.71 -20.17
CA LEU A 186 -9.72 -12.26 -21.36
C LEU A 186 -11.21 -12.06 -21.05
N LYS A 187 -11.81 -12.91 -20.21
CA LYS A 187 -13.22 -12.79 -19.81
C LYS A 187 -13.52 -11.51 -19.02
N VAL A 188 -12.56 -11.00 -18.25
CA VAL A 188 -12.75 -9.78 -17.43
C VAL A 188 -12.28 -8.52 -18.13
N ASN A 189 -11.32 -8.61 -19.04
CA ASN A 189 -10.86 -7.49 -19.85
C ASN A 189 -10.28 -7.97 -21.18
N ILE A 190 -11.04 -7.81 -22.27
CA ILE A 190 -10.62 -8.26 -23.60
C ILE A 190 -9.33 -7.60 -24.09
N LEU A 191 -8.97 -6.41 -23.61
CA LEU A 191 -7.79 -5.68 -24.08
C LEU A 191 -6.46 -6.37 -23.71
N VAL A 192 -6.47 -7.32 -22.77
CA VAL A 192 -5.27 -8.13 -22.47
C VAL A 192 -4.83 -9.01 -23.64
N ILE A 193 -5.69 -9.22 -24.64
CA ILE A 193 -5.38 -9.99 -25.85
C ILE A 193 -4.08 -9.56 -26.51
N LYS A 194 -3.75 -8.26 -26.46
CA LYS A 194 -2.51 -7.71 -27.03
C LYS A 194 -1.24 -8.31 -26.45
N TYR A 195 -1.31 -8.90 -25.26
CA TYR A 195 -0.20 -9.57 -24.60
C TYR A 195 -0.15 -11.09 -24.87
N PHE A 196 -1.24 -11.68 -25.37
CA PHE A 196 -1.44 -13.13 -25.43
C PHE A 196 -1.82 -13.64 -26.83
N VAL A 197 -1.58 -12.86 -27.88
CA VAL A 197 -1.97 -13.20 -29.27
C VAL A 197 -1.37 -14.53 -29.74
N LYS A 198 -0.20 -14.92 -29.23
CA LYS A 198 0.51 -16.14 -29.65
C LYS A 198 0.14 -17.35 -28.78
N GLU A 199 -0.50 -17.10 -27.65
CA GLU A 199 -0.75 -18.06 -26.57
C GLU A 199 -2.18 -18.61 -26.61
N ILE A 200 -3.06 -18.03 -27.45
CA ILE A 200 -4.45 -18.48 -27.60
C ILE A 200 -4.79 -18.79 -29.05
N SER A 201 -5.71 -19.73 -29.26
CA SER A 201 -6.29 -20.01 -30.57
C SER A 201 -7.47 -19.07 -30.88
N LYS A 202 -7.87 -19.01 -32.16
CA LYS A 202 -9.07 -18.27 -32.57
C LYS A 202 -10.33 -18.86 -31.94
N GLU A 203 -10.43 -20.19 -31.90
CA GLU A 203 -11.57 -20.90 -31.31
C GLU A 203 -11.71 -20.58 -29.82
N GLU A 204 -10.60 -20.56 -29.09
CA GLU A 204 -10.58 -20.22 -27.66
C GLU A 204 -11.04 -18.79 -27.40
N LEU A 205 -10.59 -17.85 -28.23
CA LEU A 205 -11.03 -16.45 -28.18
C LEU A 205 -12.53 -16.35 -28.47
N GLU A 206 -13.02 -17.03 -29.51
CA GLU A 206 -14.45 -17.06 -29.84
C GLU A 206 -15.29 -17.61 -28.69
N ASP A 207 -14.84 -18.68 -28.03
CA ASP A 207 -15.55 -19.29 -26.91
C ASP A 207 -15.59 -18.34 -25.70
N VAL A 208 -14.50 -17.64 -25.39
CA VAL A 208 -14.47 -16.58 -24.38
C VAL A 208 -15.47 -15.47 -24.72
N LEU A 209 -15.47 -14.99 -25.97
CA LEU A 209 -16.35 -13.91 -26.39
C LEU A 209 -17.82 -14.33 -26.38
N LYS A 210 -18.15 -15.56 -26.79
CA LYS A 210 -19.50 -16.12 -26.70
C LYS A 210 -19.97 -16.19 -25.24
N ASP A 211 -19.13 -16.70 -24.34
CA ASP A 211 -19.45 -16.78 -22.91
C ASP A 211 -19.73 -15.40 -22.30
N VAL A 212 -18.92 -14.38 -22.62
CA VAL A 212 -19.11 -13.04 -22.04
C VAL A 212 -20.25 -12.25 -22.70
N LEU A 213 -20.27 -12.18 -24.03
CA LEU A 213 -21.20 -11.31 -24.76
C LEU A 213 -22.63 -11.81 -24.75
N SER A 214 -22.86 -13.13 -24.57
CA SER A 214 -24.21 -13.71 -24.49
C SER A 214 -24.96 -13.40 -23.19
N LYS A 215 -24.26 -12.85 -22.18
CA LYS A 215 -24.84 -12.52 -20.87
C LYS A 215 -25.64 -11.23 -20.92
N GLU A 216 -26.85 -11.22 -20.35
CA GLU A 216 -27.70 -10.01 -20.29
C GLU A 216 -27.18 -8.98 -19.29
N ASP A 217 -26.36 -9.37 -18.33
CA ASP A 217 -25.68 -8.47 -17.39
C ASP A 217 -24.32 -7.99 -17.89
N VAL A 218 -23.88 -8.39 -19.10
CA VAL A 218 -22.59 -8.00 -19.71
C VAL A 218 -22.25 -6.53 -19.51
N GLU A 219 -21.02 -6.24 -19.11
CA GLU A 219 -20.59 -4.88 -18.84
C GLU A 219 -20.45 -4.06 -20.12
N GLU A 220 -20.98 -2.84 -20.10
CA GLU A 220 -20.92 -1.96 -21.27
C GLU A 220 -19.49 -1.66 -21.70
N LYS A 221 -18.60 -1.44 -20.73
CA LYS A 221 -17.18 -1.25 -20.98
C LYS A 221 -16.59 -2.41 -21.78
N TYR A 222 -16.88 -3.65 -21.41
CA TYR A 222 -16.35 -4.83 -22.09
C TYR A 222 -16.79 -4.88 -23.56
N VAL A 223 -18.07 -4.62 -23.84
CA VAL A 223 -18.60 -4.62 -25.21
C VAL A 223 -17.92 -3.53 -26.06
N ARG A 224 -17.78 -2.33 -25.52
CA ARG A 224 -17.11 -1.22 -26.21
C ARG A 224 -15.62 -1.50 -26.43
N ASP A 225 -14.93 -2.03 -25.43
CA ASP A 225 -13.52 -2.43 -25.53
C ASP A 225 -13.32 -3.50 -26.61
N PHE A 226 -14.20 -4.49 -26.69
CA PHE A 226 -14.15 -5.53 -27.73
C PHE A 226 -14.32 -4.94 -29.13
N ILE A 227 -15.33 -4.10 -29.33
CA ILE A 227 -15.59 -3.42 -30.62
C ILE A 227 -14.37 -2.61 -31.06
N ASN A 228 -13.77 -1.86 -30.14
CA ASN A 228 -12.64 -0.97 -30.40
C ASN A 228 -11.26 -1.67 -30.35
N CYS A 229 -11.20 -2.97 -30.06
CA CYS A 229 -9.94 -3.70 -29.91
C CYS A 229 -9.26 -3.95 -31.27
N SER A 230 -8.25 -3.15 -31.62
CA SER A 230 -7.52 -3.28 -32.90
C SER A 230 -6.72 -4.58 -33.04
N THR A 231 -6.34 -5.23 -31.93
CA THR A 231 -5.58 -6.49 -31.97
C THR A 231 -6.36 -7.62 -32.67
N ILE A 232 -7.68 -7.63 -32.56
CA ILE A 232 -8.58 -8.64 -33.15
C ILE A 232 -8.79 -8.39 -34.66
N GLU A 233 -8.25 -7.30 -35.21
CA GLU A 233 -8.32 -6.98 -36.64
C GLU A 233 -7.11 -7.53 -37.43
N HIS A 234 -6.15 -8.16 -36.76
CA HIS A 234 -5.00 -8.81 -37.42
C HIS A 234 -5.36 -10.17 -38.02
N HIS A 235 -4.65 -10.56 -39.09
CA HIS A 235 -4.92 -11.76 -39.90
C HIS A 235 -5.10 -13.06 -39.10
N THR A 236 -4.44 -13.20 -37.94
CA THR A 236 -4.54 -14.39 -37.08
C THR A 236 -5.82 -14.45 -36.25
N MET A 237 -6.44 -13.30 -35.95
CA MET A 237 -7.63 -13.18 -35.09
C MET A 237 -8.82 -12.52 -35.80
N LEU A 238 -8.72 -12.37 -37.12
CA LEU A 238 -9.66 -11.60 -37.93
C LEU A 238 -11.10 -12.11 -37.76
N MET A 239 -11.97 -11.18 -37.38
CA MET A 239 -13.39 -11.40 -37.11
C MET A 239 -14.18 -10.12 -37.41
N ASP A 240 -15.36 -10.27 -38.02
CA ASP A 240 -16.35 -9.19 -38.05
C ASP A 240 -17.05 -9.11 -36.69
N LYS A 241 -16.64 -8.15 -35.87
CA LYS A 241 -17.11 -7.97 -34.50
C LYS A 241 -18.61 -7.67 -34.44
N MET A 242 -19.16 -6.97 -35.43
CA MET A 242 -20.59 -6.62 -35.46
C MET A 242 -21.44 -7.84 -35.79
N VAL A 243 -21.03 -8.62 -36.79
CA VAL A 243 -21.70 -9.89 -37.11
C VAL A 243 -21.60 -10.86 -35.94
N PHE A 244 -20.45 -10.91 -35.26
CA PHE A 244 -20.27 -11.77 -34.10
C PHE A 244 -21.23 -11.42 -32.95
N ILE A 245 -21.35 -10.12 -32.60
CA ILE A 245 -22.30 -9.66 -31.58
C ILE A 245 -23.74 -9.91 -32.00
N ASP A 246 -24.08 -9.74 -33.29
CA ASP A 246 -25.43 -10.04 -33.76
C ASP A 246 -25.76 -11.54 -33.66
N GLN A 247 -24.79 -12.43 -33.91
CA GLN A 247 -25.02 -13.87 -33.81
C GLN A 247 -25.07 -14.38 -32.37
N TYR A 248 -24.15 -13.94 -31.52
CA TYR A 248 -23.91 -14.56 -30.21
C TYR A 248 -24.16 -13.64 -29.00
N GLY A 249 -24.28 -12.33 -29.22
CA GLY A 249 -24.46 -11.35 -28.16
C GLY A 249 -25.87 -11.32 -27.58
N SER A 250 -25.97 -10.93 -26.31
CA SER A 250 -27.24 -10.64 -25.62
C SER A 250 -27.95 -9.43 -26.22
N LYS A 251 -29.22 -9.21 -25.86
CA LYS A 251 -29.94 -8.00 -26.30
C LYS A 251 -29.22 -6.73 -25.86
N LYS A 252 -28.68 -6.75 -24.64
CA LYS A 252 -27.85 -5.66 -24.10
C LYS A 252 -26.60 -5.44 -24.94
N ALA A 253 -25.82 -6.48 -25.26
CA ALA A 253 -24.62 -6.38 -26.08
C ALA A 253 -24.91 -5.77 -27.46
N LYS A 254 -25.97 -6.26 -28.13
CA LYS A 254 -26.39 -5.76 -29.46
C LYS A 254 -26.73 -4.28 -29.44
N ARG A 255 -27.49 -3.82 -28.44
CA ARG A 255 -27.83 -2.40 -28.28
C ARG A 255 -26.57 -1.53 -28.15
N ILE A 256 -25.66 -1.93 -27.26
CA ILE A 256 -24.42 -1.20 -27.02
C ILE A 256 -23.55 -1.14 -28.28
N ALA A 257 -23.50 -2.24 -29.05
CA ALA A 257 -22.75 -2.30 -30.29
C ALA A 257 -23.30 -1.37 -31.37
N VAL A 258 -24.63 -1.30 -31.52
CA VAL A 258 -25.28 -0.34 -32.43
C VAL A 258 -24.96 1.09 -32.00
N ASP A 259 -25.09 1.40 -30.70
CA ASP A 259 -24.81 2.73 -30.16
C ASP A 259 -23.36 3.15 -30.40
N GLU A 260 -22.39 2.24 -30.26
CA GLU A 260 -20.98 2.53 -30.51
C GLU A 260 -20.69 2.73 -32.00
N LYS A 261 -21.26 1.90 -32.87
CA LYS A 261 -21.10 2.02 -34.33
C LYS A 261 -21.64 3.35 -34.87
N LEU A 262 -22.75 3.85 -34.32
CA LEU A 262 -23.33 5.13 -34.74
C LEU A 262 -22.43 6.34 -34.42
N LYS A 263 -21.51 6.24 -33.46
CA LYS A 263 -20.53 7.31 -33.16
C LYS A 263 -19.36 7.34 -34.14
N MET A 264 -19.15 6.26 -34.89
CA MET A 264 -18.05 6.12 -35.85
C MET A 264 -18.42 6.62 -37.26
N ILE A 265 -19.67 7.04 -37.47
CA ILE A 265 -20.24 7.55 -38.72
C ILE A 265 -20.31 9.08 -38.63
#